data_AF-A0A6A4WGC6-F1
#
_entry.id   AF-A0A6A4WGC6-F1
#
_cell.length_a   1.000
_cell.length_b   1.000
_cell.length_c   1.000
_cell.angle_alpha   90.00
_cell.angle_beta   90.00
_cell.angle_gamma   90.00
#
_symmetry.space_group_name_H-M   'P 1'
#
loop_
_entity.id
_entity.type
_entity.pdbx_description
1 polymer ?
#
loop_
_entity_poly.entity_id
_entity_poly.type
_entity_poly.pdbx_seq_one_letter_code
_entity_poly.pdbx_strand_id
1 'polypeptide(L)'
;MGFSFAAGTTDGPGAFDFTQSDTTGNEFWDTIRDMIKKPSPELEACHKPKPILLATGEIDYPYAWQPQIVPVQLLRLGDVIIIGMPGELTTMAGRRIREAVTARYAEAGETVKVVISGLSNTYSDYITTYEEYQKQRYEGASTVYGPHTHQAYLQKFQELATAMIQGTPVVDEAQPPNLLDVQMSFVPGVVFDAAPLGHHFGDVTQQPTAGAFYPGETVVVKFVSGHPRNNPMTGRSFLEVLKLQEDGSWAVVATDASWETFFKWSRTDVLLGHSEVTITWNIPVDAAAGTYKIRHMGYHKPAVGMFRRAVYYMRSLFTGLFGRMLGRAGAPPQSTFYYEGETDTFQIAQPWLTLRSFGK
;
A
#
# COMPACT_ATOMS: atom_id res chain seq x y z
N MET A 1 -2.47 -22.72 4.15
CA MET A 1 -2.48 -22.43 2.70
C MET A 1 -2.33 -23.71 1.88
N GLY A 2 -3.02 -23.81 0.74
CA GLY A 2 -2.91 -24.95 -0.18
C GLY A 2 -1.83 -24.79 -1.25
N PHE A 3 -1.54 -25.83 -2.05
CA PHE A 3 -0.53 -25.76 -3.13
C PHE A 3 -0.82 -24.65 -4.15
N SER A 4 -2.06 -24.54 -4.64
CA SER A 4 -2.41 -23.52 -5.63
C SER A 4 -2.36 -22.08 -5.12
N PHE A 5 -2.11 -21.82 -3.83
CA PHE A 5 -1.75 -20.48 -3.36
C PHE A 5 -0.45 -20.01 -4.01
N ALA A 6 0.55 -20.89 -4.12
CA ALA A 6 1.84 -20.53 -4.72
C ALA A 6 1.77 -20.37 -6.25
N ALA A 7 0.65 -20.76 -6.90
CA ALA A 7 0.44 -20.59 -8.33
C ALA A 7 0.04 -19.15 -8.72
N GLY A 8 -0.36 -18.32 -7.75
CA GLY A 8 -0.89 -16.97 -8.01
C GLY A 8 -2.12 -16.99 -8.93
N THR A 9 -2.38 -15.86 -9.61
CA THR A 9 -3.50 -15.70 -10.54
C THR A 9 -3.03 -15.22 -11.91
N THR A 10 -3.96 -15.01 -12.84
CA THR A 10 -3.65 -14.34 -14.12
C THR A 10 -3.24 -12.88 -13.95
N ASP A 11 -3.57 -12.26 -12.83
CA ASP A 11 -3.26 -10.85 -12.52
C ASP A 11 -1.90 -10.69 -11.83
N GLY A 12 -1.35 -11.79 -11.32
CA GLY A 12 -0.06 -11.88 -10.66
C GLY A 12 0.33 -13.35 -10.58
N PRO A 13 1.02 -13.90 -11.60
CA PRO A 13 1.38 -15.31 -11.60
C PRO A 13 2.32 -15.60 -10.43
N GLY A 14 2.13 -16.77 -9.83
CA GLY A 14 2.99 -17.27 -8.79
C GLY A 14 4.41 -17.55 -9.29
N ALA A 15 5.25 -17.98 -8.37
CA ALA A 15 6.61 -18.42 -8.70
C ALA A 15 6.63 -19.94 -8.95
N PHE A 16 7.71 -20.42 -9.59
CA PHE A 16 7.96 -21.84 -9.84
C PHE A 16 6.91 -22.52 -10.75
N ASP A 17 6.72 -23.83 -10.56
CA ASP A 17 5.93 -24.75 -11.37
C ASP A 17 4.51 -25.01 -10.80
N PHE A 18 4.08 -24.23 -9.79
CA PHE A 18 2.76 -24.36 -9.21
C PHE A 18 1.66 -24.01 -10.22
N THR A 19 0.62 -24.83 -10.26
CA THR A 19 -0.57 -24.59 -11.09
C THR A 19 -1.83 -24.49 -10.22
N GLN A 20 -2.84 -23.80 -10.73
CA GLN A 20 -4.13 -23.72 -10.04
C GLN A 20 -4.92 -25.02 -10.21
N SER A 21 -5.78 -25.32 -9.23
CA SER A 21 -6.61 -26.53 -9.19
C SER A 21 -5.84 -27.80 -8.79
N ASP A 22 -4.76 -27.63 -8.03
CA ASP A 22 -4.01 -28.75 -7.46
C ASP A 22 -4.75 -29.30 -6.23
N THR A 23 -5.20 -30.56 -6.35
CA THR A 23 -5.87 -31.29 -5.27
C THR A 23 -5.02 -32.44 -4.71
N THR A 24 -3.78 -32.61 -5.16
CA THR A 24 -2.91 -33.75 -4.80
C THR A 24 -1.62 -33.34 -4.13
N GLY A 25 -1.04 -32.19 -4.53
CA GLY A 25 0.31 -31.79 -4.12
C GLY A 25 1.41 -32.61 -4.79
N ASN A 26 2.64 -32.49 -4.30
CA ASN A 26 3.78 -33.31 -4.72
C ASN A 26 4.83 -33.48 -3.61
N GLU A 27 5.56 -34.60 -3.69
CA GLU A 27 6.48 -35.06 -2.64
C GLU A 27 7.64 -34.09 -2.36
N PHE A 28 8.12 -33.38 -3.39
CA PHE A 28 9.22 -32.43 -3.24
C PHE A 28 8.81 -31.28 -2.30
N TRP A 29 7.67 -30.66 -2.58
CA TRP A 29 7.16 -29.56 -1.76
C TRP A 29 6.60 -30.04 -0.42
N ASP A 30 6.06 -31.26 -0.34
CA ASP A 30 5.70 -31.89 0.94
C ASP A 30 6.91 -32.05 1.86
N THR A 31 8.05 -32.47 1.32
CA THR A 31 9.31 -32.60 2.09
C THR A 31 9.77 -31.25 2.63
N ILE A 32 9.75 -30.20 1.80
CA ILE A 32 10.13 -28.84 2.21
C ILE A 32 9.18 -28.31 3.28
N ARG A 33 7.86 -28.49 3.10
CA ARG A 33 6.85 -28.15 4.10
C ARG A 33 7.13 -28.83 5.43
N ASP A 34 7.38 -30.14 5.42
CA ASP A 34 7.56 -30.95 6.62
C ASP A 34 8.83 -30.54 7.41
N MET A 35 9.84 -29.96 6.76
CA MET A 35 11.00 -29.34 7.43
C MET A 35 10.63 -28.07 8.21
N ILE A 36 9.60 -27.35 7.80
CA ILE A 36 9.09 -26.15 8.48
C ILE A 36 8.06 -26.56 9.54
N LYS A 37 6.98 -27.20 9.09
CA LYS A 37 5.90 -27.73 9.90
C LYS A 37 5.12 -28.77 9.12
N LYS A 38 5.22 -30.03 9.55
CA LYS A 38 4.35 -31.10 9.07
C LYS A 38 2.91 -30.88 9.56
N PRO A 39 1.91 -30.84 8.66
CA PRO A 39 0.49 -30.79 9.03
C PRO A 39 0.08 -31.97 9.92
N SER A 40 -0.76 -31.73 10.93
CA SER A 40 -1.38 -32.83 11.65
C SER A 40 -2.38 -33.60 10.77
N PRO A 41 -2.63 -34.90 11.04
CA PRO A 41 -3.69 -35.65 10.37
C PRO A 41 -5.07 -34.99 10.49
N GLU A 42 -5.34 -34.34 11.62
CA GLU A 42 -6.57 -33.60 11.87
C GLU A 42 -6.70 -32.38 10.95
N LEU A 43 -5.62 -31.60 10.78
CA LEU A 43 -5.58 -30.46 9.88
C LEU A 43 -5.76 -30.91 8.43
N GLU A 44 -5.04 -31.95 7.99
CA GLU A 44 -5.19 -32.51 6.66
C GLU A 44 -6.62 -32.97 6.39
N ALA A 45 -7.21 -33.71 7.33
CA ALA A 45 -8.59 -34.19 7.21
C ALA A 45 -9.60 -33.04 7.14
N CYS A 46 -9.44 -32.01 7.98
CA CYS A 46 -10.30 -30.84 8.02
C CYS A 46 -10.24 -30.03 6.71
N HIS A 47 -9.08 -29.97 6.08
CA HIS A 47 -8.85 -29.16 4.89
C HIS A 47 -9.17 -29.84 3.56
N LYS A 48 -9.44 -31.16 3.53
CA LYS A 48 -9.74 -31.87 2.27
C LYS A 48 -10.80 -31.13 1.43
N PRO A 49 -10.62 -31.04 0.10
CA PRO A 49 -9.59 -31.70 -0.72
C PRO A 49 -8.29 -30.88 -0.90
N LYS A 50 -8.05 -29.85 -0.07
CA LYS A 50 -6.85 -28.99 -0.19
C LYS A 50 -5.58 -29.76 0.18
N PRO A 51 -4.61 -29.92 -0.73
CA PRO A 51 -3.26 -30.32 -0.36
C PRO A 51 -2.59 -29.14 0.34
N ILE A 52 -2.16 -29.32 1.59
CA ILE A 52 -1.61 -28.25 2.42
C ILE A 52 -0.16 -28.00 2.01
N LEU A 53 0.15 -26.78 1.54
CA LEU A 53 1.53 -26.35 1.27
C LEU A 53 2.16 -25.70 2.50
N LEU A 54 1.38 -24.92 3.26
CA LEU A 54 1.81 -24.28 4.50
C LEU A 54 0.75 -24.49 5.58
N ALA A 55 1.13 -25.17 6.67
CA ALA A 55 0.27 -25.43 7.83
C ALA A 55 0.19 -24.21 8.76
N THR A 56 -0.15 -23.02 8.24
CA THR A 56 -0.09 -21.74 8.97
C THR A 56 -0.89 -21.70 10.27
N GLY A 57 -1.96 -22.50 10.38
CA GLY A 57 -2.75 -22.64 11.61
C GLY A 57 -2.08 -23.44 12.73
N GLU A 58 -0.95 -24.10 12.46
CA GLU A 58 -0.17 -24.89 13.44
C GLU A 58 1.27 -24.38 13.59
N ILE A 59 1.57 -23.19 13.05
CA ILE A 59 2.86 -22.52 13.17
C ILE A 59 2.68 -21.30 14.07
N ASP A 60 3.20 -21.41 15.30
CA ASP A 60 3.09 -20.38 16.34
C ASP A 60 4.43 -19.71 16.68
N TYR A 61 5.53 -20.10 16.03
CA TYR A 61 6.84 -19.49 16.21
C TYR A 61 7.25 -18.69 14.98
N PRO A 62 7.74 -17.45 15.12
CA PRO A 62 7.86 -16.64 16.36
C PRO A 62 6.51 -16.19 16.97
N TYR A 63 5.44 -16.24 16.19
CA TYR A 63 4.05 -15.94 16.53
C TYR A 63 3.15 -16.69 15.55
N ALA A 64 1.82 -16.70 15.74
CA ALA A 64 0.88 -17.35 14.82
C ALA A 64 1.00 -16.78 13.39
N TRP A 65 1.13 -17.66 12.38
CA TRP A 65 1.27 -17.25 10.98
C TRP A 65 -0.07 -16.94 10.29
N GLN A 66 -1.19 -17.23 10.94
CA GLN A 66 -2.54 -16.91 10.50
C GLN A 66 -3.32 -16.30 11.67
N PRO A 67 -4.16 -15.26 11.46
CA PRO A 67 -5.04 -14.77 12.52
C PRO A 67 -6.00 -15.87 12.99
N GLN A 68 -6.04 -16.10 14.30
CA GLN A 68 -7.00 -17.01 14.95
C GLN A 68 -8.25 -16.26 15.43
N ILE A 69 -8.11 -14.96 15.71
CA ILE A 69 -9.19 -14.07 16.14
C ILE A 69 -9.43 -13.07 15.00
N VAL A 70 -10.64 -13.09 14.46
CA VAL A 70 -11.00 -12.32 13.26
C VAL A 70 -12.24 -11.46 13.53
N PRO A 71 -12.15 -10.12 13.44
CA PRO A 71 -13.31 -9.23 13.62
C PRO A 71 -14.32 -9.33 12.49
N VAL A 72 -15.57 -9.62 12.84
CA VAL A 72 -16.74 -9.49 11.96
C VAL A 72 -17.58 -8.29 12.39
N GLN A 73 -18.02 -7.46 11.44
CA GLN A 73 -18.73 -6.23 11.75
C GLN A 73 -19.90 -5.98 10.80
N LEU A 74 -21.02 -5.54 11.35
CA LEU A 74 -22.18 -5.06 10.60
C LEU A 74 -22.43 -3.60 11.01
N LEU A 75 -22.59 -2.70 10.02
CA LEU A 75 -22.97 -1.31 10.25
C LEU A 75 -24.32 -1.02 9.60
N ARG A 76 -25.11 -0.17 10.23
CA ARG A 76 -26.40 0.30 9.70
C ARG A 76 -26.42 1.81 9.59
N LEU A 77 -26.79 2.31 8.41
CA LEU A 77 -26.99 3.72 8.10
C LEU A 77 -28.36 3.88 7.43
N GLY A 78 -29.40 4.18 8.23
CA GLY A 78 -30.78 4.19 7.74
C GLY A 78 -31.21 2.81 7.25
N ASP A 79 -31.51 2.71 5.95
CA ASP A 79 -31.87 1.49 5.22
C ASP A 79 -30.66 0.81 4.54
N VAL A 80 -29.45 1.32 4.72
CA VAL A 80 -28.22 0.72 4.19
C VAL A 80 -27.51 -0.10 5.27
N ILE A 81 -27.20 -1.35 4.95
CA ILE A 81 -26.41 -2.26 5.79
C ILE A 81 -25.05 -2.51 5.13
N ILE A 82 -23.97 -2.32 5.87
CA ILE A 82 -22.60 -2.54 5.40
C ILE A 82 -22.02 -3.72 6.16
N ILE A 83 -21.63 -4.76 5.41
CA ILE A 83 -20.92 -5.93 5.91
C ILE A 83 -19.42 -5.64 5.83
N GLY A 84 -18.76 -5.49 6.98
CA GLY A 84 -17.30 -5.42 7.08
C GLY A 84 -16.71 -6.82 7.05
N MET A 85 -16.21 -7.24 5.89
CA MET A 85 -15.66 -8.58 5.65
C MET A 85 -14.12 -8.57 5.79
N PRO A 86 -13.55 -9.36 6.70
CA PRO A 86 -12.10 -9.41 6.97
C PRO A 86 -11.32 -10.29 5.98
N GLY A 87 -11.61 -10.16 4.68
CA GLY A 87 -10.94 -10.92 3.63
C GLY A 87 -11.53 -10.69 2.25
N GLU A 88 -11.19 -11.58 1.33
CA GLU A 88 -11.54 -11.49 -0.09
C GLU A 88 -12.62 -12.52 -0.46
N LEU A 89 -13.87 -12.07 -0.57
CA LEU A 89 -14.96 -12.93 -1.01
C LEU A 89 -14.92 -13.15 -2.51
N THR A 90 -15.12 -14.39 -2.93
CA THR A 90 -15.54 -14.66 -4.31
C THR A 90 -16.93 -14.09 -4.57
N THR A 91 -17.28 -14.03 -5.86
CA THR A 91 -18.58 -13.50 -6.29
C THR A 91 -19.74 -14.25 -5.64
N MET A 92 -19.75 -15.59 -5.62
CA MET A 92 -20.86 -16.33 -5.03
C MET A 92 -20.83 -16.36 -3.51
N ALA A 93 -19.65 -16.36 -2.89
CA ALA A 93 -19.54 -16.24 -1.44
C ALA A 93 -20.18 -14.93 -0.96
N GLY A 94 -19.85 -13.81 -1.62
CA GLY A 94 -20.44 -12.51 -1.31
C GLY A 94 -21.94 -12.45 -1.60
N ARG A 95 -22.42 -12.96 -2.73
CA ARG A 95 -23.86 -13.00 -3.04
C ARG A 95 -24.66 -13.71 -1.95
N ARG A 96 -24.22 -14.91 -1.54
CA ARG A 96 -24.89 -15.72 -0.52
C ARG A 96 -24.95 -15.02 0.84
N ILE A 97 -23.85 -14.37 1.27
CA ILE A 97 -23.83 -13.63 2.54
C ILE A 97 -24.76 -12.40 2.47
N ARG A 98 -24.69 -11.64 1.37
CA ARG A 98 -25.55 -10.48 1.17
C ARG A 98 -27.03 -10.86 1.20
N GLU A 99 -27.41 -11.91 0.48
CA GLU A 99 -28.79 -12.42 0.46
C GLU A 99 -29.24 -12.93 1.83
N ALA A 100 -28.38 -13.65 2.55
CA ALA A 100 -28.69 -14.14 3.89
C ALA A 100 -28.93 -13.01 4.89
N VAL A 101 -28.16 -11.92 4.84
CA VAL A 101 -28.39 -10.73 5.68
C VAL A 101 -29.65 -9.99 5.23
N THR A 102 -29.85 -9.77 3.93
CA THR A 102 -31.08 -9.13 3.40
C THR A 102 -32.32 -9.89 3.86
N ALA A 103 -32.30 -11.23 3.81
CA ALA A 103 -33.41 -12.07 4.23
C ALA A 103 -33.76 -11.86 5.71
N ARG A 104 -32.77 -11.69 6.61
CA ARG A 104 -33.03 -11.44 8.05
C ARG A 104 -33.78 -10.14 8.29
N TYR A 105 -33.43 -9.07 7.56
CA TYR A 105 -34.15 -7.80 7.64
C TYR A 105 -35.55 -7.91 7.01
N ALA A 106 -35.69 -8.62 5.89
CA ALA A 106 -36.99 -8.84 5.26
C ALA A 106 -37.95 -9.65 6.15
N GLU A 107 -37.45 -10.68 6.84
CA GLU A 107 -38.20 -11.45 7.85
C GLU A 107 -38.71 -10.56 8.99
N ALA A 108 -37.98 -9.49 9.33
CA ALA A 108 -38.38 -8.47 10.30
C ALA A 108 -39.28 -7.36 9.72
N GLY A 109 -39.68 -7.46 8.45
CA GLY A 109 -40.51 -6.47 7.76
C GLY A 109 -39.75 -5.22 7.30
N GLU A 110 -38.42 -5.27 7.28
CA GLU A 110 -37.57 -4.16 6.85
C GLU A 110 -37.03 -4.37 5.42
N THR A 111 -37.09 -3.32 4.61
CA THR A 111 -36.42 -3.31 3.30
C THR A 111 -35.10 -2.58 3.43
N VAL A 112 -33.99 -3.25 3.13
CA VAL A 112 -32.63 -2.70 3.26
C VAL A 112 -31.79 -2.96 2.01
N LYS A 113 -30.80 -2.10 1.79
CA LYS A 113 -29.74 -2.30 0.80
C LYS A 113 -28.48 -2.80 1.51
N VAL A 114 -28.12 -4.06 1.25
CA VAL A 114 -26.91 -4.67 1.82
C VAL A 114 -25.71 -4.52 0.87
N VAL A 115 -24.62 -3.96 1.37
CA VAL A 115 -23.35 -3.75 0.66
C VAL A 115 -22.25 -4.51 1.38
N ILE A 116 -21.31 -5.08 0.63
CA ILE A 116 -20.13 -5.75 1.15
C ILE A 116 -18.93 -4.81 1.02
N SER A 117 -18.26 -4.58 2.14
CA SER A 117 -16.94 -3.96 2.22
C SER A 117 -15.93 -5.07 2.49
N GLY A 118 -15.20 -5.52 1.45
CA GLY A 118 -14.10 -6.47 1.61
C GLY A 118 -12.89 -5.83 2.30
N LEU A 119 -11.89 -6.65 2.65
CA LEU A 119 -10.62 -6.20 3.24
C LEU A 119 -10.79 -5.22 4.43
N SER A 120 -11.80 -5.48 5.27
CA SER A 120 -12.16 -4.60 6.39
C SER A 120 -11.61 -5.13 7.71
N ASN A 121 -11.08 -4.24 8.55
CA ASN A 121 -10.52 -4.52 9.89
C ASN A 121 -9.24 -5.36 9.90
N THR A 122 -9.28 -6.61 9.45
CA THR A 122 -8.12 -7.50 9.31
C THR A 122 -8.13 -8.21 7.97
N TYR A 123 -7.05 -8.92 7.65
CA TYR A 123 -6.93 -9.76 6.47
C TYR A 123 -6.79 -11.23 6.85
N SER A 124 -7.77 -12.06 6.47
CA SER A 124 -7.76 -13.51 6.62
C SER A 124 -7.85 -14.23 5.26
N ASP A 125 -7.14 -13.71 4.25
CA ASP A 125 -7.08 -14.26 2.89
C ASP A 125 -8.47 -14.36 2.22
N TYR A 126 -8.67 -15.39 1.40
CA TYR A 126 -9.84 -15.57 0.54
C TYR A 126 -10.96 -16.34 1.24
N ILE A 127 -12.18 -16.09 0.80
CA ILE A 127 -13.38 -16.82 1.21
C ILE A 127 -14.11 -17.28 -0.04
N THR A 128 -13.98 -18.58 -0.34
CA THR A 128 -14.76 -19.25 -1.40
C THR A 128 -15.99 -19.93 -0.83
N THR A 129 -17.00 -20.18 -1.66
CA THR A 129 -18.05 -21.14 -1.28
C THR A 129 -17.46 -22.55 -1.12
N TYR A 130 -18.22 -23.47 -0.51
CA TYR A 130 -17.81 -24.87 -0.40
C TYR A 130 -17.51 -25.49 -1.77
N GLU A 131 -18.35 -25.22 -2.77
CA GLU A 131 -18.26 -25.78 -4.12
C GLU A 131 -17.05 -25.24 -4.89
N GLU A 132 -16.78 -23.94 -4.76
CA GLU A 132 -15.58 -23.30 -5.29
C GLU A 132 -14.32 -23.84 -4.61
N TYR A 133 -14.36 -24.04 -3.28
CA TYR A 133 -13.25 -24.62 -2.51
C TYR A 133 -12.86 -26.00 -3.05
N GLN A 134 -13.82 -26.82 -3.47
CA GLN A 134 -13.53 -28.17 -4.01
C GLN A 134 -12.65 -28.13 -5.26
N LYS A 135 -12.63 -27.02 -5.99
CA LYS A 135 -11.81 -26.87 -7.20
C LYS A 135 -10.35 -26.54 -6.91
N GLN A 136 -10.04 -26.04 -5.70
CA GLN A 136 -8.68 -25.67 -5.29
C GLN A 136 -7.93 -24.81 -6.31
N ARG A 137 -8.62 -23.87 -6.95
CA ARG A 137 -7.96 -22.71 -7.58
C ARG A 137 -7.30 -21.83 -6.51
N TYR A 138 -6.63 -20.74 -6.92
CA TYR A 138 -5.89 -19.87 -6.00
C TYR A 138 -6.72 -19.45 -4.78
N GLU A 139 -7.97 -19.04 -4.99
CA GLU A 139 -8.87 -18.56 -3.94
C GLU A 139 -9.28 -19.70 -2.99
N GLY A 140 -9.53 -20.89 -3.54
CA GLY A 140 -9.85 -22.09 -2.75
C GLY A 140 -8.67 -22.56 -1.91
N ALA A 141 -7.46 -22.51 -2.48
CA ALA A 141 -6.21 -22.80 -1.79
C ALA A 141 -5.89 -21.76 -0.70
N SER A 142 -6.33 -20.52 -0.90
CA SER A 142 -6.17 -19.39 0.03
C SER A 142 -7.35 -19.22 0.99
N THR A 143 -8.34 -20.12 0.98
CA THR A 143 -9.41 -20.15 2.00
C THR A 143 -8.93 -20.85 3.28
N VAL A 144 -8.45 -20.07 4.24
CA VAL A 144 -7.54 -20.53 5.30
C VAL A 144 -8.17 -21.32 6.44
N TYR A 145 -9.48 -21.21 6.67
CA TYR A 145 -10.18 -21.95 7.72
C TYR A 145 -10.92 -23.19 7.19
N GLY A 146 -10.55 -23.65 5.99
CA GLY A 146 -11.08 -24.87 5.40
C GLY A 146 -12.38 -24.69 4.60
N PRO A 147 -13.00 -25.80 4.14
CA PRO A 147 -14.11 -25.77 3.18
C PRO A 147 -15.38 -25.08 3.72
N HIS A 148 -15.51 -24.94 5.03
CA HIS A 148 -16.67 -24.36 5.69
C HIS A 148 -16.47 -22.89 6.13
N THR A 149 -15.37 -22.25 5.73
CA THR A 149 -15.07 -20.84 6.05
C THR A 149 -16.24 -19.91 5.68
N HIS A 150 -16.79 -20.05 4.47
CA HIS A 150 -17.93 -19.26 4.01
C HIS A 150 -19.18 -19.45 4.88
N GLN A 151 -19.45 -20.68 5.31
CA GLN A 151 -20.62 -20.99 6.13
C GLN A 151 -20.48 -20.41 7.54
N ALA A 152 -19.28 -20.45 8.12
CA ALA A 152 -18.99 -19.80 9.39
C ALA A 152 -19.25 -18.29 9.33
N TYR A 153 -18.76 -17.61 8.29
CA TYR A 153 -19.05 -16.18 8.10
C TYR A 153 -20.53 -15.91 7.86
N LEU A 154 -21.21 -16.70 7.03
CA LEU A 154 -22.63 -16.56 6.78
C LEU A 154 -23.45 -16.65 8.07
N GLN A 155 -23.14 -17.63 8.93
CA GLN A 155 -23.73 -17.75 10.25
C GLN A 155 -23.46 -16.51 11.11
N LYS A 156 -22.20 -16.05 11.19
CA LYS A 156 -21.84 -14.88 12.02
C LYS A 156 -22.53 -13.60 11.57
N PHE A 157 -22.68 -13.37 10.27
CA PHE A 157 -23.40 -12.18 9.79
C PHE A 157 -24.92 -12.28 9.98
N GLN A 158 -25.49 -13.48 9.96
CA GLN A 158 -26.89 -13.67 10.36
C GLN A 158 -27.09 -13.40 11.86
N GLU A 159 -26.18 -13.89 12.73
CA GLU A 159 -26.18 -13.61 14.17
C GLU A 159 -26.11 -12.09 14.45
N LEU A 160 -25.17 -11.39 13.79
CA LEU A 160 -25.04 -9.92 13.91
C LEU A 160 -26.29 -9.18 13.41
N ALA A 161 -26.87 -9.61 12.28
CA ALA A 161 -28.09 -9.00 11.74
C ALA A 161 -29.27 -9.19 12.70
N THR A 162 -29.46 -10.41 13.22
CA THR A 162 -30.51 -10.71 14.21
C THR A 162 -30.33 -9.88 15.47
N ALA A 163 -29.11 -9.78 16.01
CA ALA A 163 -28.85 -8.99 17.19
C ALA A 163 -29.13 -7.49 16.96
N MET A 164 -28.74 -6.96 15.80
CA MET A 164 -28.99 -5.58 15.42
C MET A 164 -30.50 -5.27 15.28
N ILE A 165 -31.27 -6.18 14.67
CA ILE A 165 -32.74 -6.05 14.54
C ILE A 165 -33.41 -6.08 15.93
N GLN A 166 -32.94 -6.93 16.83
CA GLN A 166 -33.49 -7.09 18.18
C GLN A 166 -33.00 -6.02 19.17
N GLY A 167 -32.02 -5.20 18.78
CA GLY A 167 -31.37 -4.25 19.69
C GLY A 167 -30.60 -4.93 20.83
N THR A 168 -30.14 -6.17 20.62
CA THR A 168 -29.39 -6.93 21.62
C THR A 168 -27.88 -6.74 21.44
N PRO A 169 -27.12 -6.55 22.53
CA PRO A 169 -25.67 -6.42 22.45
C PRO A 169 -25.05 -7.77 22.07
N VAL A 170 -24.03 -7.72 21.21
CA VAL A 170 -23.15 -8.86 20.92
C VAL A 170 -21.87 -8.67 21.72
N VAL A 171 -21.50 -9.68 22.51
CA VAL A 171 -20.30 -9.67 23.35
C VAL A 171 -19.39 -10.78 22.89
N ASP A 172 -18.14 -10.43 22.61
CA ASP A 172 -17.04 -11.36 22.36
C ASP A 172 -15.84 -10.90 23.19
N GLU A 173 -15.31 -11.80 24.03
CA GLU A 173 -14.17 -11.53 24.90
C GLU A 173 -12.83 -11.77 24.18
N ALA A 174 -12.85 -12.39 23.00
CA ALA A 174 -11.64 -12.65 22.22
C ALA A 174 -11.01 -11.32 21.75
N GLN A 175 -9.74 -11.11 22.10
CA GLN A 175 -8.96 -9.95 21.67
C GLN A 175 -7.79 -10.39 20.78
N PRO A 176 -7.60 -9.78 19.59
CA PRO A 176 -6.46 -10.12 18.75
C PRO A 176 -5.14 -9.80 19.49
N PRO A 177 -4.09 -10.61 19.29
CA PRO A 177 -2.82 -10.38 19.95
C PRO A 177 -2.16 -9.07 19.47
N ASN A 178 -1.52 -8.35 20.39
CA ASN A 178 -0.66 -7.22 20.02
C ASN A 178 0.76 -7.73 19.75
N LEU A 179 1.20 -7.65 18.49
CA LEU A 179 2.49 -8.17 18.04
C LEU A 179 3.52 -7.06 17.72
N LEU A 180 3.25 -5.79 18.04
CA LEU A 180 4.10 -4.66 17.64
C LEU A 180 5.55 -4.76 18.14
N ASP A 181 5.75 -5.26 19.36
CA ASP A 181 7.08 -5.31 20.01
C ASP A 181 7.95 -6.51 19.57
N VAL A 182 7.38 -7.42 18.77
CA VAL A 182 8.05 -8.68 18.37
C VAL A 182 8.18 -8.86 16.85
N GLN A 183 7.86 -7.81 16.08
CA GLN A 183 8.00 -7.84 14.62
C GLN A 183 9.47 -8.00 14.21
N MET A 184 9.75 -9.00 13.39
CA MET A 184 11.07 -9.17 12.77
C MET A 184 11.08 -8.58 11.35
N SER A 185 12.15 -7.87 10.99
CA SER A 185 12.37 -7.41 9.63
C SER A 185 13.77 -7.78 9.17
N PHE A 186 13.84 -8.55 8.08
CA PHE A 186 15.09 -8.91 7.42
C PHE A 186 15.36 -8.04 6.18
N VAL A 187 14.49 -7.07 5.89
CA VAL A 187 14.69 -6.12 4.79
C VAL A 187 15.70 -5.07 5.26
N PRO A 188 16.93 -5.03 4.71
CA PRO A 188 17.93 -4.09 5.17
C PRO A 188 17.43 -2.65 5.04
N GLY A 189 17.78 -1.80 5.99
CA GLY A 189 17.54 -0.36 5.88
C GLY A 189 18.45 0.30 4.84
N VAL A 190 18.26 1.61 4.64
CA VAL A 190 19.22 2.41 3.87
C VAL A 190 20.51 2.53 4.69
N VAL A 191 21.65 2.10 4.16
CA VAL A 191 22.94 2.21 4.85
C VAL A 191 23.44 3.65 4.73
N PHE A 192 23.64 4.11 3.50
CA PHE A 192 23.96 5.49 3.13
C PHE A 192 23.59 5.73 1.65
N ASP A 193 23.65 6.99 1.25
CA ASP A 193 23.57 7.47 -0.12
C ASP A 193 24.73 8.43 -0.38
N ALA A 194 25.26 8.40 -1.60
CA ALA A 194 26.22 9.39 -2.07
C ALA A 194 25.84 9.87 -3.48
N ALA A 195 26.24 11.09 -3.81
CA ALA A 195 26.18 11.59 -5.17
C ALA A 195 27.44 11.13 -5.94
N PRO A 196 27.33 10.81 -7.24
CA PRO A 196 28.49 10.53 -8.07
C PRO A 196 29.53 11.65 -8.03
N LEU A 197 30.81 11.32 -8.25
CA LEU A 197 31.88 12.31 -8.24
C LEU A 197 31.59 13.46 -9.20
N GLY A 198 31.67 14.70 -8.71
CA GLY A 198 31.39 15.90 -9.49
C GLY A 198 29.91 16.27 -9.57
N HIS A 199 29.02 15.49 -8.95
CA HIS A 199 27.59 15.77 -8.84
C HIS A 199 27.15 16.00 -7.40
N HIS A 200 26.01 16.65 -7.25
CA HIS A 200 25.25 16.79 -6.01
C HIS A 200 23.89 16.13 -6.18
N PHE A 201 23.27 15.74 -5.08
CA PHE A 201 21.86 15.32 -5.12
C PHE A 201 20.99 16.49 -5.63
N GLY A 202 20.01 16.16 -6.46
CA GLY A 202 19.18 17.15 -7.16
C GLY A 202 19.76 17.61 -8.50
N ASP A 203 21.00 17.25 -8.84
CA ASP A 203 21.57 17.52 -10.16
C ASP A 203 20.82 16.73 -11.23
N VAL A 204 20.52 17.39 -12.35
CA VAL A 204 19.90 16.76 -13.52
C VAL A 204 20.99 16.05 -14.33
N THR A 205 20.91 14.73 -14.39
CA THR A 205 21.83 13.89 -15.20
C THR A 205 21.31 13.64 -16.60
N GLN A 206 19.99 13.79 -16.81
CA GLN A 206 19.36 13.76 -18.12
C GLN A 206 18.33 14.89 -18.23
N GLN A 207 18.62 15.87 -19.07
CA GLN A 207 17.67 16.93 -19.44
C GLN A 207 16.58 16.38 -20.38
N PRO A 208 15.38 17.00 -20.42
CA PRO A 208 14.43 16.79 -21.50
C PRO A 208 15.07 17.00 -22.87
N THR A 209 14.52 16.34 -23.90
CA THR A 209 14.90 16.60 -25.29
C THR A 209 14.78 18.09 -25.60
N ALA A 210 15.82 18.67 -26.21
CA ALA A 210 15.81 20.07 -26.60
C ALA A 210 14.73 20.34 -27.66
N GLY A 211 13.88 21.33 -27.41
CA GLY A 211 12.79 21.68 -28.31
C GLY A 211 11.52 22.07 -27.58
N ALA A 212 10.47 22.32 -28.35
CA ALA A 212 9.11 22.45 -27.80
C ALA A 212 8.45 21.08 -27.73
N PHE A 213 7.69 20.87 -26.66
CA PHE A 213 6.82 19.71 -26.52
C PHE A 213 5.38 20.06 -26.89
N TYR A 214 4.58 19.05 -27.20
CA TYR A 214 3.16 19.16 -27.53
C TYR A 214 2.31 18.28 -26.62
N PRO A 215 1.03 18.62 -26.40
CA PRO A 215 0.08 17.77 -25.70
C PRO A 215 0.09 16.32 -26.25
N GLY A 216 0.06 15.33 -25.37
CA GLY A 216 0.15 13.91 -25.72
C GLY A 216 1.58 13.37 -25.86
N GLU A 217 2.61 14.22 -25.86
CA GLU A 217 4.01 13.77 -25.82
C GLU A 217 4.47 13.45 -24.40
N THR A 218 5.62 12.77 -24.29
CA THR A 218 6.22 12.37 -23.01
C THR A 218 7.52 13.12 -22.76
N VAL A 219 7.63 13.70 -21.58
CA VAL A 219 8.86 14.30 -21.04
C VAL A 219 9.51 13.33 -20.07
N VAL A 220 10.83 13.14 -20.18
CA VAL A 220 11.62 12.32 -19.25
C VAL A 220 12.81 13.12 -18.74
N VAL A 221 13.03 13.11 -17.43
CA VAL A 221 14.14 13.78 -16.75
C VAL A 221 14.75 12.83 -15.71
N LYS A 222 16.07 12.88 -15.54
CA LYS A 222 16.76 12.14 -14.48
C LYS A 222 17.50 13.05 -13.52
N PHE A 223 17.45 12.70 -12.24
CA PHE A 223 18.09 13.41 -11.14
C PHE A 223 18.98 12.47 -10.34
N VAL A 224 20.13 12.95 -9.87
CA VAL A 224 20.85 12.30 -8.76
C VAL A 224 19.96 12.37 -7.52
N SER A 225 19.72 11.24 -6.87
CA SER A 225 18.79 11.18 -5.75
C SER A 225 19.22 10.16 -4.70
N GLY A 226 18.78 10.35 -3.45
CA GLY A 226 18.92 9.36 -2.38
C GLY A 226 17.82 8.30 -2.42
N HIS A 227 17.92 7.29 -1.56
CA HIS A 227 16.90 6.24 -1.49
C HIS A 227 15.57 6.78 -0.94
N PRO A 228 14.41 6.54 -1.59
CA PRO A 228 13.10 7.02 -1.10
C PRO A 228 12.68 6.45 0.26
N ARG A 229 13.34 5.40 0.76
CA ARG A 229 13.11 4.84 2.10
C ARG A 229 13.66 5.72 3.22
N ASN A 230 14.45 6.74 2.91
CA ASN A 230 14.89 7.73 3.89
C ASN A 230 13.72 8.58 4.42
N ASN A 231 12.72 8.86 3.58
CA ASN A 231 11.51 9.57 3.98
C ASN A 231 10.36 9.23 3.02
N PRO A 232 9.20 8.75 3.52
CA PRO A 232 8.06 8.38 2.67
C PRO A 232 7.33 9.60 2.06
N MET A 233 7.72 10.84 2.38
CA MET A 233 7.10 12.07 1.88
C MET A 233 5.60 12.18 2.17
N THR A 234 5.11 11.62 3.29
CA THR A 234 3.69 11.66 3.65
C THR A 234 3.15 13.09 3.68
N GLY A 235 2.04 13.32 2.96
CA GLY A 235 1.42 14.64 2.79
C GLY A 235 2.19 15.61 1.88
N ARG A 236 3.25 15.13 1.22
CA ARG A 236 4.12 15.86 0.28
C ARG A 236 4.25 15.04 -1.00
N SER A 237 5.21 15.37 -1.87
CA SER A 237 5.42 14.69 -3.15
C SER A 237 6.91 14.54 -3.47
N PHE A 238 7.29 13.48 -4.17
CA PHE A 238 8.66 13.28 -4.68
C PHE A 238 8.93 14.04 -5.98
N LEU A 239 7.88 14.45 -6.70
CA LEU A 239 7.98 15.23 -7.93
C LEU A 239 6.84 16.24 -8.07
N GLU A 240 7.10 17.36 -8.71
CA GLU A 240 6.07 18.28 -9.15
C GLU A 240 6.34 18.76 -10.57
N VAL A 241 5.28 18.85 -11.37
CA VAL A 241 5.27 19.60 -12.61
C VAL A 241 4.70 20.98 -12.31
N LEU A 242 5.45 22.03 -12.62
CA LEU A 242 5.01 23.41 -12.38
C LEU A 242 4.85 24.15 -13.70
N LYS A 243 3.79 24.96 -13.79
CA LYS A 243 3.52 25.87 -14.91
C LYS A 243 3.78 27.32 -14.49
N LEU A 244 4.50 28.06 -15.33
CA LEU A 244 4.69 29.49 -15.18
C LEU A 244 3.37 30.22 -15.44
N GLN A 245 2.95 31.05 -14.49
CA GLN A 245 1.76 31.89 -14.57
C GLN A 245 2.07 33.25 -15.18
N GLU A 246 1.04 33.99 -15.56
CA GLU A 246 1.17 35.33 -16.17
C GLU A 246 1.83 36.35 -15.23
N ASP A 247 1.63 36.20 -13.91
CA ASP A 247 2.25 37.04 -12.88
C ASP A 247 3.72 36.67 -12.58
N GLY A 248 4.28 35.69 -13.30
CA GLY A 248 5.63 35.17 -13.13
C GLY A 248 5.79 34.14 -12.00
N SER A 249 4.71 33.80 -11.29
CA SER A 249 4.72 32.76 -10.26
C SER A 249 4.67 31.34 -10.87
N TRP A 250 5.02 30.33 -10.07
CA TRP A 250 4.94 28.92 -10.47
C TRP A 250 3.81 28.22 -9.74
N ALA A 251 2.86 27.65 -10.49
CA ALA A 251 1.80 26.83 -9.93
C ALA A 251 2.07 25.35 -10.18
N VAL A 252 1.88 24.51 -9.16
CA VAL A 252 1.92 23.05 -9.31
C VAL A 252 0.69 22.61 -10.10
N VAL A 253 0.92 21.88 -11.19
CA VAL A 253 -0.15 21.34 -12.05
C VAL A 253 -0.23 19.81 -12.00
N ALA A 254 0.84 19.13 -11.59
CA ALA A 254 0.86 17.70 -11.35
C ALA A 254 1.86 17.34 -10.25
N THR A 255 1.62 16.24 -9.57
CA THR A 255 2.44 15.69 -8.47
C THR A 255 2.65 14.18 -8.70
N ASP A 256 3.45 13.49 -7.90
CA ASP A 256 3.54 12.01 -7.94
C ASP A 256 2.20 11.26 -7.69
N ALA A 257 1.14 11.93 -7.23
CA ALA A 257 -0.21 11.37 -7.16
C ALA A 257 -1.01 11.52 -8.47
N SER A 258 -0.49 12.28 -9.44
CA SER A 258 -1.13 12.52 -10.74
C SER A 258 -0.87 11.35 -11.70
N TRP A 259 -1.93 10.84 -12.33
CA TRP A 259 -1.91 9.68 -13.25
C TRP A 259 -0.91 9.84 -14.40
N GLU A 260 -0.70 11.06 -14.84
CA GLU A 260 0.15 11.39 -15.96
C GLU A 260 1.64 11.49 -15.60
N THR A 261 2.01 11.33 -14.32
CA THR A 261 3.39 11.39 -13.86
C THR A 261 3.86 10.05 -13.29
N PHE A 262 5.16 9.78 -13.43
CA PHE A 262 5.77 8.56 -12.92
C PHE A 262 7.08 8.89 -12.21
N PHE A 263 7.24 8.34 -11.00
CA PHE A 263 8.47 8.37 -10.22
C PHE A 263 9.13 7.00 -10.25
N LYS A 264 10.32 6.88 -10.83
CA LYS A 264 11.10 5.64 -10.82
C LYS A 264 12.46 5.86 -10.20
N TRP A 265 12.66 5.32 -9.01
CA TRP A 265 13.98 5.26 -8.38
C TRP A 265 14.79 4.07 -8.91
N SER A 266 16.11 4.23 -9.04
CA SER A 266 17.02 3.15 -9.44
C SER A 266 18.38 3.28 -8.74
N ARG A 267 18.86 2.15 -8.20
CA ARG A 267 20.21 2.03 -7.65
C ARG A 267 21.21 1.95 -8.81
N THR A 268 22.14 2.90 -8.89
CA THR A 268 23.14 2.94 -9.98
C THR A 268 24.48 2.37 -9.54
N ASP A 269 24.83 2.49 -8.26
CA ASP A 269 26.00 1.82 -7.67
C ASP A 269 25.70 1.41 -6.23
N VAL A 270 25.76 0.11 -5.93
CA VAL A 270 25.48 -0.45 -4.60
C VAL A 270 26.59 -0.14 -3.62
N LEU A 271 27.86 -0.26 -4.04
CA LEU A 271 29.01 -0.11 -3.16
C LEU A 271 29.26 1.35 -2.81
N LEU A 272 29.04 2.25 -3.76
CA LEU A 272 29.21 3.69 -3.59
C LEU A 272 27.93 4.39 -3.13
N GLY A 273 26.80 3.68 -3.01
CA GLY A 273 25.54 4.26 -2.56
C GLY A 273 24.93 5.28 -3.54
N HIS A 274 25.28 5.21 -4.83
CA HIS A 274 24.74 6.10 -5.85
C HIS A 274 23.34 5.67 -6.28
N SER A 275 22.44 6.61 -6.48
CA SER A 275 21.13 6.34 -7.09
C SER A 275 20.63 7.52 -7.91
N GLU A 276 19.67 7.23 -8.77
CA GLU A 276 18.96 8.22 -9.55
C GLU A 276 17.45 8.05 -9.43
N VAL A 277 16.75 9.12 -9.76
CA VAL A 277 15.31 9.11 -10.00
C VAL A 277 15.07 9.52 -11.44
N THR A 278 14.27 8.73 -12.15
CA THR A 278 13.67 9.09 -13.44
C THR A 278 12.25 9.58 -13.19
N ILE A 279 11.98 10.83 -13.58
CA ILE A 279 10.63 11.40 -13.61
C ILE A 279 10.14 11.40 -15.05
N THR A 280 8.97 10.83 -15.27
CA THR A 280 8.26 10.88 -16.55
C THR A 280 6.99 11.70 -16.37
N TRP A 281 6.71 12.59 -17.32
CA TRP A 281 5.44 13.31 -17.43
C TRP A 281 4.86 13.09 -18.82
N ASN A 282 3.75 12.36 -18.90
CA ASN A 282 2.93 12.24 -20.11
C ASN A 282 2.06 13.48 -20.19
N ILE A 283 2.35 14.40 -21.10
CA ILE A 283 1.66 15.69 -21.15
C ILE A 283 0.18 15.43 -21.49
N PRO A 284 -0.77 15.84 -20.62
CA PRO A 284 -2.20 15.69 -20.91
C PRO A 284 -2.58 16.33 -22.25
N VAL A 285 -3.52 15.73 -22.97
CA VAL A 285 -3.95 16.22 -24.30
C VAL A 285 -4.60 17.62 -24.25
N ASP A 286 -5.09 18.02 -23.08
CA ASP A 286 -5.68 19.31 -22.77
C ASP A 286 -4.71 20.26 -22.04
N ALA A 287 -3.43 19.89 -21.92
CA ALA A 287 -2.43 20.74 -21.28
C ALA A 287 -2.29 22.08 -22.03
N ALA A 288 -2.51 23.17 -21.30
CA ALA A 288 -2.40 24.52 -21.86
C ALA A 288 -0.95 24.83 -22.28
N ALA A 289 -0.79 25.49 -23.43
CA ALA A 289 0.52 25.99 -23.84
C ALA A 289 1.15 26.90 -22.76
N GLY A 290 2.49 26.91 -22.70
CA GLY A 290 3.23 27.73 -21.74
C GLY A 290 4.58 27.14 -21.35
N THR A 291 5.22 27.77 -20.37
CA THR A 291 6.50 27.30 -19.83
C THR A 291 6.26 26.43 -18.60
N TYR A 292 6.94 25.29 -18.57
CA TYR A 292 6.86 24.30 -17.51
C TYR A 292 8.24 24.01 -16.94
N LYS A 293 8.28 23.44 -15.75
CA LYS A 293 9.48 22.83 -15.17
C LYS A 293 9.11 21.63 -14.32
N ILE A 294 10.04 20.69 -14.23
CA ILE A 294 9.93 19.52 -13.36
C ILE A 294 10.82 19.74 -12.14
N ARG A 295 10.25 19.54 -10.96
CA ARG A 295 10.93 19.63 -9.67
C ARG A 295 10.98 18.24 -9.05
N HIS A 296 12.15 17.81 -8.59
CA HIS A 296 12.32 16.61 -7.78
C HIS A 296 12.62 17.01 -6.33
N MET A 297 11.98 16.33 -5.37
CA MET A 297 12.29 16.44 -3.95
C MET A 297 12.60 15.06 -3.38
N GLY A 298 13.59 14.98 -2.49
CA GLY A 298 14.01 13.72 -1.89
C GLY A 298 14.92 13.92 -0.69
N TYR A 299 15.20 12.82 0.00
CA TYR A 299 16.06 12.76 1.18
C TYR A 299 17.22 11.79 0.91
N HIS A 300 18.35 12.03 1.56
CA HIS A 300 19.55 11.21 1.45
C HIS A 300 20.12 10.92 2.83
N LYS A 301 20.85 9.81 2.97
CA LYS A 301 21.49 9.43 4.22
C LYS A 301 23.03 9.48 4.08
N PRO A 302 23.75 10.35 4.79
CA PRO A 302 25.21 10.43 4.67
C PRO A 302 25.93 9.22 5.31
N ALA A 303 27.14 8.91 4.84
CA ALA A 303 27.96 7.73 5.20
C ALA A 303 28.62 7.75 6.60
N VAL A 304 28.08 8.49 7.58
CA VAL A 304 28.49 8.69 9.01
C VAL A 304 29.26 9.98 9.32
N GLY A 305 28.70 10.78 10.25
CA GLY A 305 29.43 11.77 11.07
C GLY A 305 28.89 13.22 11.08
N MET A 306 28.21 13.59 12.17
CA MET A 306 27.82 14.96 12.58
C MET A 306 26.47 15.47 12.04
N PHE A 307 25.45 15.49 12.92
CA PHE A 307 24.31 16.40 12.82
C PHE A 307 24.87 17.83 12.66
N ARG A 308 24.96 18.32 11.43
CA ARG A 308 25.22 19.72 11.14
C ARG A 308 23.95 20.32 10.57
N ARG A 309 23.25 21.07 11.43
CA ARG A 309 22.30 22.11 11.01
C ARG A 309 22.96 22.97 9.94
N ALA A 310 22.34 23.04 8.78
CA ALA A 310 22.62 24.07 7.78
C ALA A 310 21.29 24.61 7.26
N VAL A 311 20.76 25.63 7.95
CA VAL A 311 19.70 26.49 7.42
C VAL A 311 20.35 27.46 6.44
N TYR A 312 19.91 27.47 5.18
CA TYR A 312 20.19 28.56 4.26
C TYR A 312 18.93 28.96 3.47
N TYR A 313 18.53 30.22 3.64
CA TYR A 313 17.62 30.94 2.77
C TYR A 313 18.44 31.71 1.73
N MET A 314 17.97 31.77 0.49
CA MET A 314 18.49 32.72 -0.49
C MET A 314 17.99 34.13 -0.13
N ARG A 315 18.94 35.00 0.22
CA ARG A 315 18.71 36.41 0.53
C ARG A 315 18.57 37.20 -0.78
N SER A 316 17.36 37.67 -1.06
CA SER A 316 17.16 38.83 -1.94
C SER A 316 17.56 40.09 -1.17
N LEU A 317 18.45 40.89 -1.74
CA LEU A 317 18.80 42.21 -1.25
C LEU A 317 17.59 43.14 -1.41
N PHE A 318 16.93 43.54 -0.31
CA PHE A 318 16.46 44.91 -0.05
C PHE A 318 15.99 45.03 1.42
N THR A 319 16.16 46.22 1.99
CA THR A 319 16.29 46.60 3.40
C THR A 319 15.00 46.81 4.22
N GLY A 320 15.08 46.54 5.54
CA GLY A 320 14.36 47.22 6.65
C GLY A 320 13.11 46.52 7.22
N LEU A 321 12.72 46.59 8.50
CA LEU A 321 13.33 46.86 9.82
C LEU A 321 12.20 46.52 10.86
N PHE A 322 12.53 46.04 12.08
CA PHE A 322 11.67 45.81 13.30
C PHE A 322 10.68 44.62 13.29
N GLY A 323 10.44 43.83 14.36
CA GLY A 323 10.87 43.74 15.77
C GLY A 323 10.19 42.53 16.48
N ARG A 324 10.89 41.80 17.39
CA ARG A 324 10.60 41.55 18.84
C ARG A 324 9.11 41.29 19.21
N MET A 325 8.66 40.36 20.08
CA MET A 325 9.22 39.58 21.21
C MET A 325 8.09 38.71 21.86
N LEU A 326 8.45 37.67 22.66
CA LEU A 326 7.69 36.98 23.77
C LEU A 326 6.55 35.99 23.38
N GLY A 327 6.24 34.87 24.06
CA GLY A 327 6.75 34.17 25.26
C GLY A 327 5.82 32.98 25.70
N ARG A 328 6.43 31.89 26.21
CA ARG A 328 6.05 30.81 27.19
C ARG A 328 4.66 30.09 27.29
N ALA A 329 4.78 28.74 27.34
CA ALA A 329 4.12 27.69 28.20
C ALA A 329 2.61 27.39 28.05
N GLY A 330 2.06 26.16 28.11
CA GLY A 330 2.51 24.76 28.26
C GLY A 330 1.27 23.83 28.38
N ALA A 331 1.33 22.58 27.90
CA ALA A 331 0.28 21.54 28.04
C ALA A 331 0.89 20.10 28.03
N PRO A 332 0.26 19.08 28.68
CA PRO A 332 0.85 17.75 28.97
C PRO A 332 0.79 16.76 27.78
N PRO A 333 1.52 15.62 27.82
CA PRO A 333 1.96 14.92 26.63
C PRO A 333 0.84 14.07 26.04
N GLN A 334 0.36 14.45 24.86
CA GLN A 334 -0.15 13.47 23.91
C GLN A 334 1.04 12.63 23.44
N SER A 335 0.83 11.33 23.24
CA SER A 335 1.79 10.43 22.60
C SER A 335 1.96 10.83 21.14
N THR A 336 2.71 11.91 20.94
CA THR A 336 3.16 12.41 19.66
C THR A 336 4.41 11.62 19.30
N PHE A 337 4.39 10.94 18.16
CA PHE A 337 5.63 10.47 17.55
C PHE A 337 6.44 11.74 17.21
N TYR A 338 7.45 12.03 18.03
CA TYR A 338 8.41 13.08 17.76
C TYR A 338 9.27 12.63 16.56
N TYR A 339 8.92 13.09 15.36
CA TYR A 339 9.91 13.23 14.28
C TYR A 339 10.64 14.56 14.51
N GLU A 340 11.60 14.57 15.43
CA GLU A 340 12.56 15.65 15.55
C GLU A 340 13.58 15.53 14.41
N GLY A 341 13.61 16.53 13.52
CA GLY A 341 14.71 16.75 12.57
C GLY A 341 14.28 16.95 11.11
N GLU A 342 13.61 18.06 10.80
CA GLU A 342 13.57 18.62 9.44
C GLU A 342 14.97 19.11 9.03
N THR A 343 15.45 18.66 7.85
CA THR A 343 16.47 19.23 6.91
C THR A 343 17.04 18.06 6.10
N ASP A 344 17.05 17.97 4.77
CA ASP A 344 17.48 18.94 3.75
C ASP A 344 16.75 18.68 2.42
N THR A 345 16.03 19.67 1.89
CA THR A 345 15.65 19.70 0.48
C THR A 345 16.83 20.19 -0.35
N PHE A 346 17.25 19.44 -1.36
CA PHE A 346 18.28 19.89 -2.30
C PHE A 346 17.79 21.04 -3.19
N GLN A 347 18.71 21.96 -3.53
CA GLN A 347 18.49 22.93 -4.61
C GLN A 347 18.44 22.18 -5.94
N ILE A 348 17.34 22.38 -6.65
CA ILE A 348 16.97 21.67 -7.87
C ILE A 348 17.61 22.35 -9.07
N ALA A 349 18.37 21.62 -9.88
CA ALA A 349 18.52 21.99 -11.28
C ALA A 349 17.13 21.81 -11.93
N GLN A 350 16.47 22.91 -12.30
CA GLN A 350 15.11 22.88 -12.84
C GLN A 350 15.21 22.84 -14.37
N PRO A 351 14.92 21.70 -15.03
CA PRO A 351 14.81 21.70 -16.48
C PRO A 351 13.65 22.58 -16.90
N TRP A 352 13.90 23.47 -17.85
CA TRP A 352 12.87 24.32 -18.44
C TRP A 352 12.27 23.60 -19.64
N LEU A 353 10.94 23.65 -19.76
CA LEU A 353 10.16 23.07 -20.83
C LEU A 353 9.28 24.16 -21.44
N THR A 354 9.13 24.17 -22.77
CA THR A 354 8.16 25.03 -23.44
C THR A 354 7.15 24.15 -24.17
N LEU A 355 5.89 24.21 -23.76
CA LEU A 355 4.79 23.49 -24.38
C LEU A 355 4.08 24.38 -25.41
N ARG A 356 3.84 23.85 -26.61
CA ARG A 356 3.10 24.53 -27.69
C ARG A 356 1.80 23.81 -27.99
N SER A 357 0.76 24.55 -28.40
CA SER A 357 -0.46 23.96 -28.94
C SER A 357 -0.19 23.34 -30.31
N PHE A 358 -0.91 22.28 -30.67
CA PHE A 358 -1.04 21.92 -32.09
C PHE A 358 -1.64 23.13 -32.82
N GLY A 359 -0.94 23.64 -33.83
CA GLY A 359 -1.47 24.71 -34.68
C GLY A 359 -2.72 24.23 -35.40
N LYS A 360 -3.70 25.12 -35.57
CA LYS A 360 -4.67 24.96 -36.67
C LYS A 360 -3.96 25.16 -38.00
#